data_AF-A0A2T2SCG1-F1
#
_entry.id   AF-A0A2T2SCG1-F1
#
_cell.length_a   1.000
_cell.length_b   1.000
_cell.length_c   1.000
_cell.angle_alpha   90.00
_cell.angle_beta   90.00
_cell.angle_gamma   90.00
#
_symmetry.space_group_name_H-M   'P 1'
#
loop_
_entity.id
_entity.type
_entity.pdbx_description
1 polymer ?
#
loop_
_entity_poly.entity_id
_entity_poly.type
_entity_poly.pdbx_seq_one_letter_code
_entity_poly.pdbx_strand_id
1 'polypeptide(L)'
;MRETAGDRGLIQRCQWHKRENIVGHLPKSDRKKWRRKLRRAYRKPTYGEAKSALKELHAELQQVNRSAARSLQEGLEETLTLHRLEVFEEVGRSLKTTNSIENLNSLVEDYIGNVKRWHHSEQRARWFALGLLEAEQRMNRIAGHEDLPKLRDALQRELDLSEKNREEGPPTTEGRSESKGPAGSSSGNLSKPGKNAPLGEMRDEKWLPPAVKEIPRFRFAPLGMTHC
;
A
#
# COMPACT_ATOMS: atom_id res chain seq x y z
N MET A 1 0.66 -4.25 11.08
CA MET A 1 -0.63 -4.37 10.34
C MET A 1 -1.78 -4.79 11.25
N ARG A 2 -1.79 -5.99 11.86
CA ARG A 2 -2.85 -6.34 12.82
C ARG A 2 -2.87 -5.41 14.05
N GLU A 3 -1.71 -5.05 14.56
CA GLU A 3 -1.58 -4.10 15.68
C GLU A 3 -2.11 -2.68 15.37
N THR A 4 -2.05 -2.27 14.11
CA THR A 4 -2.36 -0.89 13.68
C THR A 4 -3.72 -0.74 13.03
N ALA A 5 -4.12 -1.73 12.21
CA ALA A 5 -5.37 -1.73 11.45
C ALA A 5 -6.44 -2.67 12.03
N GLY A 6 -6.10 -3.44 13.06
CA GLY A 6 -7.00 -4.42 13.67
C GLY A 6 -7.61 -5.36 12.64
N ASP A 7 -8.90 -5.60 12.79
CA ASP A 7 -9.70 -6.44 11.88
C ASP A 7 -10.17 -5.69 10.63
N ARG A 8 -9.89 -4.38 10.52
CA ARG A 8 -10.26 -3.56 9.35
C ARG A 8 -9.24 -3.64 8.22
N GLY A 9 -8.10 -4.29 8.43
CA GLY A 9 -7.02 -4.42 7.45
C GLY A 9 -7.01 -5.77 6.75
N LEU A 10 -7.60 -5.86 5.55
CA LEU A 10 -7.45 -7.04 4.71
C LEU A 10 -6.07 -7.07 4.03
N ILE A 11 -5.35 -8.18 4.18
CA ILE A 11 -3.97 -8.31 3.70
C ILE A 11 -3.95 -9.06 2.38
N GLN A 12 -3.59 -8.37 1.29
CA GLN A 12 -3.20 -9.01 0.03
C GLN A 12 -1.67 -9.14 -0.04
N ARG A 13 -1.16 -10.37 -0.16
CA ARG A 13 0.27 -10.64 -0.41
C ARG A 13 0.55 -10.68 -1.91
N CYS A 14 1.71 -10.15 -2.31
CA CYS A 14 2.18 -10.20 -3.68
C CYS A 14 2.39 -11.66 -4.14
N GLN A 15 1.66 -12.07 -5.18
CA GLN A 15 1.74 -13.43 -5.73
C GLN A 15 3.07 -13.68 -6.44
N TRP A 16 3.70 -12.64 -7.01
CA TRP A 16 4.98 -12.78 -7.69
C TRP A 16 6.09 -13.15 -6.70
N HIS A 17 6.26 -12.37 -5.63
CA HIS A 17 7.25 -12.63 -4.59
C HIS A 17 6.99 -13.96 -3.89
N LYS A 18 5.71 -14.26 -3.59
CA LYS A 18 5.36 -15.55 -2.99
C LYS A 18 5.79 -16.74 -3.86
N ARG A 19 5.53 -16.66 -5.17
CA ARG A 19 5.95 -17.68 -6.14
C ARG A 19 7.47 -17.83 -6.15
N GLU A 20 8.22 -16.72 -6.20
CA GLU A 20 9.69 -16.78 -6.22
C GLU A 20 10.28 -17.35 -4.93
N ASN A 21 9.69 -17.03 -3.76
CA ASN A 21 10.07 -17.64 -2.48
C ASN A 21 9.87 -19.17 -2.51
N ILE A 22 8.72 -19.64 -2.99
CA ILE A 22 8.42 -21.08 -3.08
C ILE A 22 9.44 -21.80 -3.99
N VAL A 23 9.63 -21.31 -5.22
CA VAL A 23 10.54 -21.97 -6.17
C VAL A 23 12.02 -21.78 -5.83
N GLY A 24 12.35 -20.82 -4.96
CA GLY A 24 13.70 -20.62 -4.43
C GLY A 24 14.26 -21.85 -3.72
N HIS A 25 13.39 -22.64 -3.08
CA HIS A 25 13.74 -23.90 -2.42
C HIS A 25 13.98 -25.08 -3.38
N LEU A 26 13.63 -24.94 -4.66
CA LEU A 26 13.66 -26.02 -5.64
C LEU A 26 14.94 -25.96 -6.52
N PRO A 27 15.40 -27.12 -7.05
CA PRO A 27 16.47 -27.17 -8.04
C PRO A 27 16.18 -26.27 -9.24
N LYS A 28 17.22 -25.63 -9.81
CA LYS A 28 17.07 -24.66 -10.91
C LYS A 28 16.32 -25.24 -12.12
N SER A 29 16.52 -26.53 -12.42
CA SER A 29 15.83 -27.28 -13.48
C SER A 29 14.30 -27.24 -13.34
N ASP A 30 13.80 -27.32 -12.11
CA ASP A 30 12.38 -27.52 -11.82
C ASP A 30 11.63 -26.20 -11.68
N ARG A 31 12.34 -25.10 -11.39
CA ARG A 31 11.73 -23.78 -11.12
C ARG A 31 10.80 -23.33 -12.24
N LYS A 32 11.17 -23.55 -13.50
CA LYS A 32 10.33 -23.17 -14.66
C LYS A 32 9.00 -23.92 -14.67
N LYS A 33 9.00 -25.22 -14.39
CA LYS A 33 7.80 -26.07 -14.30
C LYS A 33 6.90 -25.57 -13.16
N TRP A 34 7.47 -25.36 -11.98
CA TRP A 34 6.70 -24.94 -10.80
C TRP A 34 6.15 -23.52 -10.91
N ARG A 35 6.88 -22.57 -11.50
CA ARG A 35 6.35 -21.23 -11.79
C ARG A 35 5.10 -21.30 -12.67
N ARG A 36 5.09 -22.18 -13.68
CA ARG A 36 3.92 -22.38 -14.57
C ARG A 36 2.74 -22.97 -13.81
N LYS A 37 2.97 -24.02 -13.00
CA LYS A 37 1.94 -24.63 -12.15
C LYS A 37 1.29 -23.62 -11.20
N LEU A 38 2.10 -22.90 -10.42
CA LEU A 38 1.63 -21.88 -9.48
C LEU A 38 0.87 -20.76 -10.19
N ARG A 39 1.39 -20.26 -11.32
CA ARG A 39 0.70 -19.24 -12.12
C ARG A 39 -0.65 -19.72 -12.64
N ARG A 40 -0.77 -21.00 -13.03
CA ARG A 40 -2.04 -21.58 -13.49
C ARG A 40 -3.05 -21.66 -12.34
N ALA A 41 -2.61 -22.08 -11.15
CA ALA A 41 -3.47 -22.12 -9.96
C ALA A 41 -3.99 -20.73 -9.58
N TYR A 42 -3.11 -19.71 -9.57
CA TYR A 42 -3.48 -18.32 -9.30
C TYR A 42 -4.35 -17.64 -10.37
N ARG A 43 -4.55 -18.26 -11.53
CA ARG A 43 -5.39 -17.73 -12.62
C ARG A 43 -6.77 -18.39 -12.65
N LYS A 44 -7.10 -19.20 -11.65
CA LYS A 44 -8.43 -19.77 -11.54
C LYS A 44 -9.42 -18.65 -11.22
N PRO A 45 -10.60 -18.61 -11.87
CA PRO A 45 -11.53 -17.49 -11.78
C PRO A 45 -12.10 -17.30 -10.36
N THR A 46 -12.29 -18.38 -9.60
CA THR A 46 -12.90 -18.29 -8.28
C THR A 46 -11.91 -18.61 -7.16
N TYR A 47 -12.19 -18.09 -5.96
CA TYR A 47 -11.43 -18.41 -4.76
C TYR A 47 -11.39 -19.92 -4.48
N GLY A 48 -12.53 -20.61 -4.59
CA GLY A 48 -12.62 -22.05 -4.32
C GLY A 48 -11.75 -22.89 -5.26
N GLU A 49 -11.78 -22.57 -6.55
CA GLU A 49 -10.94 -23.26 -7.54
C GLU A 49 -9.45 -22.94 -7.36
N ALA A 50 -9.09 -21.67 -7.13
CA ALA A 50 -7.71 -21.26 -6.91
C ALA A 50 -7.12 -21.92 -5.65
N LYS A 51 -7.87 -21.90 -4.55
CA LYS A 51 -7.47 -22.51 -3.28
C LYS A 51 -7.32 -24.02 -3.39
N SER A 52 -8.25 -24.69 -4.07
CA SER A 52 -8.17 -26.15 -4.28
C SER A 52 -6.95 -26.52 -5.12
N ALA A 53 -6.72 -25.81 -6.23
CA ALA A 53 -5.54 -26.02 -7.06
C ALA A 53 -4.23 -25.76 -6.30
N LEU A 54 -4.15 -24.74 -5.45
CA LEU A 54 -2.97 -24.49 -4.62
C LEU A 54 -2.77 -25.55 -3.54
N LYS A 55 -3.84 -26.12 -2.97
CA LYS A 55 -3.75 -27.25 -2.02
C LYS A 55 -3.25 -28.52 -2.69
N GLU A 56 -3.66 -28.81 -3.91
CA GLU A 56 -3.11 -29.93 -4.70
C GLU A 56 -1.62 -29.72 -4.96
N LEU A 57 -1.21 -28.51 -5.36
CA LEU A 57 0.21 -28.18 -5.54
C LEU A 57 0.99 -28.26 -4.23
N HIS A 58 0.38 -27.91 -3.10
CA HIS A 58 1.00 -28.09 -1.78
C HIS A 58 1.25 -29.58 -1.48
N ALA A 59 0.26 -30.46 -1.71
CA ALA A 59 0.41 -31.90 -1.51
C ALA A 59 1.52 -32.49 -2.40
N GLU A 60 1.62 -32.04 -3.66
CA GLU A 60 2.70 -32.44 -4.55
C GLU A 60 4.06 -31.90 -4.06
N LEU A 61 4.14 -30.63 -3.65
CA LEU A 61 5.36 -30.04 -3.08
C LEU A 61 5.81 -30.77 -1.81
N GLN A 62 4.89 -31.29 -1.01
CA GLN A 62 5.22 -32.01 0.23
C GLN A 62 6.09 -33.24 -0.06
N GLN A 63 5.89 -33.89 -1.20
CA GLN A 63 6.68 -35.04 -1.66
C GLN A 63 8.01 -34.62 -2.29
N VAL A 64 8.08 -33.43 -2.90
CA VAL A 64 9.27 -32.93 -3.61
C VAL A 64 10.22 -32.17 -2.68
N ASN A 65 9.71 -31.21 -1.90
CA ASN A 65 10.49 -30.38 -0.99
C ASN A 65 9.59 -29.78 0.11
N ARG A 66 9.80 -30.23 1.36
CA ARG A 66 9.01 -29.79 2.53
C ARG A 66 9.10 -28.28 2.81
N SER A 67 10.26 -27.65 2.54
CA SER A 67 10.44 -26.21 2.74
C SER A 67 9.66 -25.40 1.71
N ALA A 68 9.64 -25.85 0.44
CA ALA A 68 8.81 -25.24 -0.60
C ALA A 68 7.30 -25.37 -0.28
N ALA A 69 6.87 -26.54 0.22
CA ALA A 69 5.49 -26.77 0.65
C ALA A 69 5.09 -25.83 1.80
N ARG A 70 5.91 -25.76 2.87
CA ARG A 70 5.71 -24.82 3.98
C ARG A 70 5.66 -23.38 3.48
N SER A 71 6.58 -23.00 2.59
CA SER A 71 6.59 -21.68 1.97
C SER A 71 5.36 -21.42 1.10
N LEU A 72 4.64 -22.41 0.59
CA LEU A 72 3.36 -22.19 -0.11
C LEU A 72 2.21 -22.05 0.90
N GLN A 73 2.18 -22.88 1.92
CA GLN A 73 1.14 -22.88 2.96
C GLN A 73 1.10 -21.57 3.74
N GLU A 74 2.27 -21.06 4.13
CA GLU A 74 2.38 -19.79 4.84
C GLU A 74 1.77 -18.66 4.01
N GLY A 75 0.86 -17.85 4.55
CA GLY A 75 0.37 -16.68 3.82
C GLY A 75 -0.45 -17.01 2.55
N LEU A 76 -0.94 -18.25 2.40
CA LEU A 76 -1.69 -18.70 1.23
C LEU A 76 -2.99 -17.90 1.08
N GLU A 77 -3.73 -17.72 2.17
CA GLU A 77 -5.01 -17.01 2.18
C GLU A 77 -4.84 -15.55 1.75
N GLU A 78 -3.80 -14.89 2.24
CA GLU A 78 -3.47 -13.52 1.87
C GLU A 78 -3.06 -13.38 0.40
N THR A 79 -2.61 -14.46 -0.26
CA THR A 79 -2.35 -14.40 -1.71
C THR A 79 -3.63 -14.45 -2.55
N LEU A 80 -4.76 -14.86 -1.94
CA LEU A 80 -6.06 -15.05 -2.56
C LEU A 80 -7.11 -14.00 -2.14
N THR A 81 -6.74 -12.95 -1.40
CA THR A 81 -7.68 -11.92 -0.94
C THR A 81 -8.47 -11.29 -2.08
N LEU A 82 -7.82 -10.97 -3.21
CA LEU A 82 -8.52 -10.45 -4.39
C LEU A 82 -9.54 -11.43 -4.99
N HIS A 83 -9.32 -12.75 -4.87
CA HIS A 83 -10.29 -13.75 -5.32
C HIS A 83 -11.47 -13.82 -4.36
N ARG A 84 -11.21 -13.72 -3.05
CA ARG A 84 -12.25 -13.72 -2.01
C ARG A 84 -13.15 -12.50 -2.12
N LEU A 85 -12.58 -11.36 -2.50
CA LEU A 85 -13.32 -10.13 -2.78
C LEU A 85 -14.00 -10.11 -4.16
N GLU A 86 -13.82 -11.16 -4.97
CA GLU A 86 -14.41 -11.29 -6.31
C GLU A 86 -14.04 -10.15 -7.29
N VAL A 87 -12.83 -9.58 -7.15
CA VAL A 87 -12.34 -8.46 -7.97
C VAL A 87 -11.00 -8.79 -8.66
N PHE A 88 -10.66 -10.07 -8.76
CA PHE A 88 -9.36 -10.51 -9.26
C PHE A 88 -9.16 -10.21 -10.75
N GLU A 89 -10.21 -10.31 -11.56
CA GLU A 89 -10.11 -10.06 -13.01
C GLU A 89 -10.00 -8.56 -13.31
N GLU A 90 -10.72 -7.74 -12.54
CA GLU A 90 -10.81 -6.29 -12.69
C GLU A 90 -9.50 -5.59 -12.31
N VAL A 91 -9.04 -5.79 -11.07
CA VAL A 91 -7.90 -5.04 -10.50
C VAL A 91 -6.65 -5.90 -10.30
N GLY A 92 -6.77 -7.22 -10.45
CA GLY A 92 -5.69 -8.15 -10.14
C GLY A 92 -4.49 -8.04 -11.07
N ARG A 93 -4.59 -7.42 -12.26
CA ARG A 93 -3.40 -7.18 -13.10
C ARG A 93 -2.32 -6.40 -12.35
N SER A 94 -2.70 -5.37 -11.62
CA SER A 94 -1.78 -4.52 -10.87
C SER A 94 -1.65 -4.97 -9.43
N LEU A 95 -2.78 -5.17 -8.73
CA LEU A 95 -2.81 -5.32 -7.27
C LEU A 95 -2.36 -6.70 -6.77
N LYS A 96 -2.27 -7.72 -7.63
CA LYS A 96 -1.70 -9.02 -7.23
C LYS A 96 -0.17 -9.02 -7.17
N THR A 97 0.46 -7.96 -7.67
CA THR A 97 1.92 -7.80 -7.74
C THR A 97 2.38 -6.50 -7.08
N THR A 98 3.68 -6.34 -6.95
CA THR A 98 4.33 -5.12 -6.45
C THR A 98 4.91 -4.26 -7.56
N ASN A 99 4.61 -4.56 -8.83
CA ASN A 99 5.20 -3.91 -10.00
C ASN A 99 5.07 -2.39 -9.97
N SER A 100 3.93 -1.83 -9.54
CA SER A 100 3.75 -0.38 -9.45
C SER A 100 4.69 0.27 -8.44
N ILE A 101 4.95 -0.40 -7.31
CA ILE A 101 5.86 0.08 -6.27
C ILE A 101 7.31 -0.10 -6.71
N GLU A 102 7.64 -1.23 -7.35
CA GLU A 102 8.97 -1.47 -7.93
C GLU A 102 9.31 -0.42 -8.98
N ASN A 103 8.37 -0.11 -9.89
CA ASN A 103 8.54 0.93 -10.89
C ASN A 103 8.73 2.32 -10.26
N LEU A 104 7.93 2.66 -9.23
CA LEU A 104 8.10 3.91 -8.50
C LEU A 104 9.49 4.00 -7.86
N ASN A 105 9.92 2.94 -7.18
CA ASN A 105 11.23 2.90 -6.52
C ASN A 105 12.37 3.03 -7.54
N SER A 106 12.31 2.34 -8.68
CA SER A 106 13.31 2.48 -9.74
C SER A 106 13.37 3.90 -10.30
N LEU A 107 12.23 4.55 -10.54
CA LEU A 107 12.21 5.95 -10.98
C LEU A 107 12.86 6.88 -9.93
N VAL A 108 12.53 6.69 -8.66
CA VAL A 108 13.13 7.49 -7.58
C VAL A 108 14.63 7.25 -7.48
N GLU A 109 15.08 6.00 -7.57
CA GLU A 109 16.50 5.63 -7.60
C GLU A 109 17.25 6.32 -8.75
N ASP A 110 16.66 6.38 -9.94
CA ASP A 110 17.24 7.08 -11.09
C ASP A 110 17.40 8.59 -10.83
N TYR A 111 16.40 9.24 -10.21
CA TYR A 111 16.45 10.68 -9.92
C TYR A 111 17.50 11.03 -8.85
N ILE A 112 17.57 10.25 -7.78
CA ILE A 112 18.46 10.56 -6.65
C ILE A 112 19.83 9.87 -6.76
N GLY A 113 20.01 8.96 -7.72
CA GLY A 113 21.22 8.13 -7.87
C GLY A 113 22.49 8.94 -8.13
N ASN A 114 22.37 10.17 -8.63
CA ASN A 114 23.49 11.09 -8.86
C ASN A 114 23.94 11.83 -7.59
N VAL A 115 23.15 11.83 -6.51
CA VAL A 115 23.52 12.45 -5.24
C VAL A 115 24.52 11.55 -4.51
N LYS A 116 25.80 11.93 -4.53
CA LYS A 116 26.88 11.14 -3.91
C LYS A 116 27.24 11.56 -2.49
N ARG A 117 26.86 12.78 -2.08
CA ARG A 117 27.20 13.34 -0.76
C ARG A 117 25.94 13.59 0.06
N TRP A 118 25.73 12.76 1.07
CA TRP A 118 24.60 12.82 2.00
C TRP A 118 25.08 13.32 3.37
N HIS A 119 24.54 14.44 3.84
CA HIS A 119 24.97 15.11 5.05
C HIS A 119 24.10 14.76 6.27
N HIS A 120 22.78 14.72 6.12
CA HIS A 120 21.86 14.44 7.23
C HIS A 120 20.54 13.82 6.76
N SER A 121 19.73 13.33 7.71
CA SER A 121 18.46 12.63 7.44
C SER A 121 17.45 13.50 6.70
N GLU A 122 17.34 14.78 7.07
CA GLU A 122 16.43 15.71 6.42
C GLU A 122 16.76 15.92 4.93
N GLN A 123 18.06 16.03 4.58
CA GLN A 123 18.48 16.12 3.19
C GLN A 123 18.02 14.89 2.39
N ARG A 124 18.17 13.68 2.96
CA ARG A 124 17.69 12.44 2.33
C ARG A 124 16.19 12.44 2.11
N ALA A 125 15.42 12.87 3.11
CA ALA A 125 13.96 12.95 3.02
C ALA A 125 13.52 13.94 1.93
N ARG A 126 14.17 15.10 1.82
CA ARG A 126 13.87 16.10 0.78
C ARG A 126 14.17 15.60 -0.63
N TRP A 127 15.31 14.94 -0.84
CA TRP A 127 15.64 14.34 -2.14
C TRP A 127 14.67 13.22 -2.51
N PHE A 128 14.30 12.37 -1.56
CA PHE A 128 13.31 11.33 -1.79
C PHE A 128 11.93 11.91 -2.15
N ALA A 129 11.47 12.93 -1.41
CA ALA A 129 10.23 13.63 -1.71
C ALA A 129 10.25 14.29 -3.09
N LEU A 130 11.37 14.92 -3.47
CA LEU A 130 11.55 15.49 -4.81
C LEU A 130 11.51 14.42 -5.90
N GLY A 131 12.18 13.28 -5.68
CA GLY A 131 12.14 12.13 -6.59
C GLY A 131 10.73 11.58 -6.78
N LEU A 132 9.92 11.53 -5.72
CA LEU A 132 8.52 11.13 -5.79
C LEU A 132 7.67 12.11 -6.62
N LEU A 133 7.84 13.42 -6.42
CA LEU A 133 7.13 14.45 -7.18
C LEU A 133 7.47 14.42 -8.68
N GLU A 134 8.72 14.09 -9.01
CA GLU A 134 9.13 13.92 -10.41
C GLU A 134 8.62 12.59 -10.99
N ALA A 135 8.64 11.50 -10.20
CA ALA A 135 8.13 10.20 -10.63
C ALA A 135 6.62 10.24 -10.92
N GLU A 136 5.84 10.99 -10.12
CA GLU A 136 4.39 11.13 -10.28
C GLU A 136 3.99 11.54 -11.71
N GLN A 137 4.76 12.45 -12.33
CA GLN A 137 4.47 12.96 -13.68
C GLN A 137 4.58 11.88 -14.78
N ARG A 138 5.32 10.79 -14.51
CA ARG A 138 5.53 9.69 -15.46
C ARG A 138 4.73 8.43 -15.11
N MET A 139 4.05 8.41 -13.97
CA MET A 139 3.30 7.24 -13.56
C MET A 139 2.00 7.12 -14.32
N ASN A 140 1.75 5.92 -14.82
CA ASN A 140 0.45 5.57 -15.39
C ASN A 140 -0.55 5.24 -14.27
N ARG A 141 -1.84 5.43 -14.56
CA ARG A 141 -2.91 4.90 -13.71
C ARG A 141 -2.79 3.38 -13.61
N ILE A 142 -3.23 2.85 -12.48
CA ILE A 142 -3.29 1.42 -12.22
C ILE A 142 -4.21 0.75 -13.26
N ALA A 143 -3.82 -0.41 -13.80
CA ALA A 143 -4.71 -1.17 -14.67
C ALA A 143 -5.95 -1.64 -13.88
N GLY A 144 -7.14 -1.37 -14.41
CA GLY A 144 -8.41 -1.58 -13.70
C GLY A 144 -8.83 -0.41 -12.80
N HIS A 145 -8.23 0.79 -12.95
CA HIS A 145 -8.56 1.94 -12.08
C HIS A 145 -10.05 2.33 -12.09
N GLU A 146 -10.76 2.07 -13.19
CA GLU A 146 -12.20 2.33 -13.33
C GLU A 146 -13.05 1.42 -12.42
N ASP A 147 -12.53 0.24 -12.06
CA ASP A 147 -13.17 -0.74 -11.18
C ASP A 147 -12.80 -0.58 -9.69
N LEU A 148 -12.00 0.43 -9.33
CA LEU A 148 -11.69 0.72 -7.93
C LEU A 148 -12.91 0.97 -7.03
N PRO A 149 -14.03 1.56 -7.52
CA PRO A 149 -15.27 1.60 -6.76
C PRO A 149 -15.79 0.22 -6.39
N LYS A 150 -15.72 -0.78 -7.29
CA LYS A 150 -16.11 -2.17 -6.99
C LYS A 150 -15.24 -2.77 -5.90
N LEU A 151 -13.93 -2.54 -5.95
CA LEU A 151 -13.00 -2.95 -4.89
C LEU A 151 -13.38 -2.31 -3.55
N ARG A 152 -13.67 -1.00 -3.53
CA ARG A 152 -14.11 -0.31 -2.31
C ARG A 152 -15.39 -0.92 -1.74
N ASP A 153 -16.39 -1.16 -2.58
CA ASP A 153 -17.68 -1.71 -2.16
C ASP A 153 -17.51 -3.16 -1.66
N ALA A 154 -16.61 -3.94 -2.30
CA ALA A 154 -16.23 -5.27 -1.83
C ALA A 154 -15.54 -5.25 -0.46
N LEU A 155 -14.61 -4.31 -0.24
CA LEU A 155 -13.96 -4.12 1.05
C LEU A 155 -14.97 -3.71 2.14
N GLN A 156 -15.91 -2.81 1.83
CA GLN A 156 -16.94 -2.38 2.77
C GLN A 156 -17.86 -3.53 3.19
N ARG A 157 -18.24 -4.39 2.24
CA ARG A 157 -19.07 -5.57 2.51
C ARG A 157 -18.33 -6.60 3.35
N GLU A 158 -17.10 -6.91 3.00
CA GLU A 158 -16.28 -7.91 3.71
C GLU A 158 -15.95 -7.48 5.14
N LEU A 159 -15.89 -6.17 5.40
CA LEU A 159 -15.59 -5.59 6.71
C LEU A 159 -16.83 -5.12 7.48
N ASP A 160 -18.04 -5.37 6.96
CA ASP A 160 -19.32 -4.92 7.52
C ASP A 160 -19.34 -3.42 7.88
N LEU A 161 -18.73 -2.58 7.04
CA LEU A 161 -18.63 -1.14 7.25
C LEU A 161 -19.87 -0.35 6.81
N SER A 162 -21.00 -1.02 6.57
CA SER A 162 -22.26 -0.39 6.14
C SER A 162 -22.89 0.40 7.29
N GLU A 163 -22.90 1.74 7.16
CA GLU A 163 -23.62 2.82 7.89
C GLU A 163 -24.12 2.64 9.36
N LYS A 164 -23.72 1.61 10.11
CA LYS A 164 -24.09 1.40 11.52
C LYS A 164 -23.24 2.18 12.52
N ASN A 165 -22.26 2.95 12.05
CA ASN A 165 -21.35 3.74 12.89
C ASN A 165 -21.49 5.26 12.68
N ARG A 166 -22.60 5.75 12.10
CA ARG A 166 -22.87 7.20 11.99
C ARG A 166 -23.69 7.78 13.15
N GLU A 167 -24.22 6.96 14.06
CA GLU A 167 -24.99 7.41 15.23
C GLU A 167 -24.17 7.40 16.53
N GLU A 168 -22.98 7.98 16.54
CA GLU A 168 -22.37 8.49 17.78
C GLU A 168 -21.66 9.82 17.48
N GLY A 169 -22.45 10.82 17.06
CA GLY A 169 -22.04 12.21 17.17
C GLY A 169 -22.14 12.66 18.64
N PRO A 170 -21.22 13.50 19.15
CA PRO A 170 -21.28 13.94 20.54
C PRO A 170 -22.57 14.75 20.78
N PRO A 171 -23.20 14.64 21.97
CA PRO A 171 -24.41 15.40 22.26
C PRO A 171 -24.10 16.90 22.19
N THR A 172 -24.81 17.60 21.31
CA THR A 172 -24.88 19.06 21.30
C THR A 172 -25.46 19.54 22.62
N THR A 173 -24.63 20.05 23.51
CA THR A 173 -25.08 20.84 24.66
C THR A 173 -25.38 22.25 24.20
N GLU A 174 -26.64 22.53 23.88
CA GLU A 174 -27.18 23.88 23.91
C GLU A 174 -27.35 24.34 25.36
N GLY A 175 -27.00 25.61 25.62
CA GLY A 175 -27.57 26.41 26.71
C GLY A 175 -26.78 26.49 28.02
N ARG A 176 -25.91 27.50 28.17
CA ARG A 176 -25.84 28.24 29.43
C ARG A 176 -25.45 29.71 29.23
N SER A 177 -26.29 30.54 29.82
CA SER A 177 -26.39 31.99 29.85
C SER A 177 -25.10 32.80 30.08
N GLU A 178 -25.02 33.91 29.37
CA GLU A 178 -24.10 35.04 29.57
C GLU A 178 -24.19 35.62 30.99
N SER A 179 -23.03 35.94 31.58
CA SER A 179 -22.90 37.03 32.55
C SER A 179 -21.51 37.69 32.41
N LYS A 180 -21.51 39.03 32.43
CA LYS A 180 -20.40 39.92 32.05
C LYS A 180 -19.46 40.25 33.23
N GLY A 181 -18.15 40.22 32.93
CA GLY A 181 -17.09 41.16 33.38
C GLY A 181 -16.33 40.86 34.69
N PRO A 182 -15.18 41.54 34.98
CA PRO A 182 -14.21 42.20 34.08
C PRO A 182 -12.73 41.79 34.33
N ALA A 183 -11.84 42.45 33.59
CA ALA A 183 -10.41 42.22 33.38
C ALA A 183 -9.48 42.14 34.61
N GLY A 184 -8.40 41.36 34.48
CA GLY A 184 -7.26 41.30 35.40
C GLY A 184 -6.04 40.60 34.76
N SER A 185 -4.88 41.20 34.94
CA SER A 185 -3.60 41.05 34.23
C SER A 185 -2.74 39.80 34.55
N SER A 186 -1.95 39.40 33.54
CA SER A 186 -0.56 38.88 33.57
C SER A 186 -0.14 37.82 34.61
N SER A 187 0.29 36.64 34.14
CA SER A 187 1.71 36.21 34.07
C SER A 187 1.78 34.72 33.78
N GLY A 188 2.73 34.32 32.95
CA GLY A 188 2.80 32.99 32.35
C GLY A 188 3.25 31.86 33.28
N ASN A 189 3.00 30.63 32.82
CA ASN A 189 3.93 29.52 33.00
C ASN A 189 3.69 28.39 32.00
N LEU A 190 4.79 27.73 31.65
CA LEU A 190 4.96 26.66 30.66
C LEU A 190 3.97 25.50 30.82
N SER A 191 3.50 24.95 29.70
CA SER A 191 3.20 23.51 29.54
C SER A 191 3.17 23.12 28.05
N LYS A 192 3.93 22.06 27.71
CA LYS A 192 4.01 21.43 26.38
C LYS A 192 2.63 20.89 25.96
N PRO A 193 2.19 21.00 24.68
CA PRO A 193 1.04 20.22 24.24
C PRO A 193 1.49 18.82 23.81
N GLY A 194 0.88 17.84 24.46
CA GLY A 194 0.93 16.43 24.14
C GLY A 194 0.29 16.10 22.79
N LYS A 195 0.56 14.87 22.39
CA LYS A 195 0.08 14.21 21.18
C LYS A 195 -1.45 14.10 21.21
N ASN A 196 -2.08 14.39 20.06
CA ASN A 196 -3.38 13.94 19.55
C ASN A 196 -4.22 15.11 19.04
N ALA A 197 -4.10 15.39 17.74
CA ALA A 197 -5.07 16.21 17.00
C ALA A 197 -5.90 15.29 16.08
N PRO A 198 -7.23 15.47 15.97
CA PRO A 198 -8.10 14.58 15.21
C PRO A 198 -8.02 14.88 13.71
N LEU A 199 -8.11 13.84 12.89
CA LEU A 199 -8.19 13.92 11.43
C LEU A 199 -9.60 14.34 11.02
N GLY A 200 -9.78 15.63 10.75
CA GLY A 200 -10.97 16.20 10.11
C GLY A 200 -10.56 17.17 9.00
N GLU A 201 -11.10 16.91 7.79
CA GLU A 201 -11.17 17.79 6.62
C GLU A 201 -9.83 18.23 5.96
N MET A 202 -9.24 17.30 5.19
CA MET A 202 -8.11 17.57 4.28
C MET A 202 -8.59 18.04 2.91
N ARG A 203 -8.80 19.35 2.76
CA ARG A 203 -8.75 20.05 1.47
C ARG A 203 -8.14 21.44 1.67
N ASP A 204 -6.88 21.51 2.07
CA ASP A 204 -6.12 22.75 2.03
C ASP A 204 -4.64 22.46 1.80
N GLU A 205 -4.05 23.09 0.77
CA GLU A 205 -2.65 22.99 0.29
C GLU A 205 -1.61 23.55 1.29
N LYS A 206 -1.95 23.58 2.58
CA LYS A 206 -1.17 24.20 3.67
C LYS A 206 -0.16 23.27 4.33
N TRP A 207 -0.15 21.97 4.01
CA TRP A 207 0.75 21.01 4.66
C TRP A 207 2.11 20.84 3.97
N LEU A 208 2.34 21.46 2.82
CA LEU A 208 3.69 21.47 2.25
C LEU A 208 4.61 22.32 3.15
N PRO A 209 5.65 21.74 3.77
CA PRO A 209 6.60 22.55 4.54
C PRO A 209 7.18 23.63 3.62
N PRO A 210 7.43 24.85 4.12
CA PRO A 210 7.77 26.01 3.28
C PRO A 210 8.99 25.76 2.36
N ALA A 211 9.88 24.86 2.74
CA ALA A 211 11.04 24.44 1.94
C ALA A 211 10.71 23.70 0.62
N VAL A 212 9.46 23.28 0.40
CA VAL A 212 9.03 22.63 -0.86
C VAL A 212 8.55 23.66 -1.89
N LYS A 213 8.19 24.87 -1.46
CA LYS A 213 7.67 25.94 -2.33
C LYS A 213 8.74 26.72 -3.10
N GLU A 214 10.01 26.60 -2.70
CA GLU A 214 11.13 27.36 -3.27
C GLU A 214 12.14 26.52 -4.05
N ILE A 215 11.86 25.23 -4.30
CA ILE A 215 12.79 24.38 -5.07
C ILE A 215 12.63 24.73 -6.56
N PRO A 216 13.69 25.19 -7.25
CA PRO A 216 13.65 25.42 -8.69
C PRO A 216 13.24 24.12 -9.39
N ARG A 217 12.29 24.18 -10.33
CA ARG A 217 12.00 23.04 -11.22
C ARG A 217 13.23 22.77 -12.07
N PHE A 218 14.13 21.90 -11.61
CA PHE A 218 15.21 21.39 -12.41
C PHE A 218 14.61 20.47 -13.47
N ARG A 219 14.57 20.93 -14.73
CA ARG A 219 14.28 20.06 -15.87
C ARG A 219 15.44 19.08 -16.03
N PHE A 220 15.25 17.84 -15.62
CA PHE A 220 16.12 16.76 -16.05
C PHE A 220 15.86 16.50 -17.53
N ALA A 221 16.88 16.70 -18.37
CA ALA A 221 16.79 16.37 -19.79
C ALA A 221 16.45 14.87 -19.97
N PRO A 222 15.60 14.50 -20.94
CA PRO A 222 15.32 13.10 -21.21
C PRO A 222 16.61 12.42 -21.66
N LEU A 223 17.13 11.49 -20.86
CA LEU A 223 18.16 10.56 -21.32
C LEU A 223 17.54 9.69 -22.40
N GLY A 224 18.00 9.87 -23.65
CA GLY A 224 17.54 9.11 -24.80
C GLY A 224 17.75 7.62 -24.59
N MET A 225 16.66 6.85 -24.61
CA MET A 225 16.68 5.40 -24.70
C MET A 225 17.24 5.01 -26.07
N THR A 226 18.48 4.54 -26.13
CA THR A 226 18.95 3.78 -27.29
C THR A 226 18.40 2.36 -27.20
N HIS A 227 17.54 2.00 -28.15
CA HIS A 227 17.17 0.62 -28.41
C HIS A 227 18.39 -0.21 -28.84
N CYS A 228 18.56 -1.37 -28.22
CA CYS A 228 19.07 -2.62 -28.81
C CYS A 228 18.52 -3.78 -27.96
#